data_AF-A0A934ZKC7-F1
#
_entry.id   AF-A0A934ZKC7-F1
#
_cell.length_a   1.000
_cell.length_b   1.000
_cell.length_c   1.000
_cell.angle_alpha   90.00
_cell.angle_beta   90.00
_cell.angle_gamma   90.00
#
_symmetry.space_group_name_H-M   'P 1'
#
loop_
_entity.id
_entity.type
_entity.pdbx_description
1 polymer ?
#
loop_
_entity_poly.entity_id
_entity_poly.type
_entity_poly.pdbx_seq_one_letter_code
_entity_poly.pdbx_strand_id
1 'polypeptide(L)'
;MTRDDSEAPVAAQAQEPESPGTLTTVTGISASITRSALDAEVLRVVDADGRLLFEHNTSTRVTVIVAPEGDLELRAPRGKVKIVAAEGFELDTPSLHAKIGEARVEGRSLSATFERVKSAVGVIETRAERIIERAKNTYREVEELSQTRAGRLRLVAEKTVSLLGQRAVVKAKEDVKIKGDKVYLA
;
A
#
# COMPACT_ATOMS: atom_id res chain seq x y z
N MET A 1 -0.71 -0.52 -90.14
CA MET A 1 -1.55 -1.58 -89.52
C MET A 1 -0.59 -2.69 -89.16
N THR A 2 -0.39 -3.07 -87.90
CA THR A 2 -1.20 -2.85 -86.71
C THR A 2 -0.26 -2.98 -85.51
N ARG A 3 -0.30 -1.98 -84.60
CA ARG A 3 0.24 -2.07 -83.25
C ARG A 3 -0.53 -3.17 -82.51
N ASP A 4 0.16 -3.97 -81.72
CA ASP A 4 -0.46 -4.72 -80.63
C ASP A 4 0.41 -4.53 -79.39
N ASP A 5 0.10 -3.44 -78.69
CA ASP A 5 0.59 -3.12 -77.36
C ASP A 5 -0.25 -3.94 -76.38
N SER A 6 0.30 -5.06 -75.87
CA SER A 6 -0.28 -5.80 -74.75
C SER A 6 0.73 -5.84 -73.62
N GLU A 7 0.82 -4.71 -72.92
CA GLU A 7 1.59 -4.52 -71.71
C GLU A 7 0.82 -5.19 -70.56
N ALA A 8 1.27 -6.37 -70.15
CA ALA A 8 0.71 -7.08 -69.01
C ALA A 8 0.87 -6.23 -67.72
N PRO A 9 -0.12 -6.20 -66.83
CA PRO A 9 -0.04 -5.39 -65.63
C PRO A 9 1.06 -5.95 -64.72
N VAL A 10 2.04 -5.08 -64.41
CA VAL A 10 3.06 -5.32 -63.39
C VAL A 10 2.33 -5.63 -62.09
N ALA A 11 2.37 -6.89 -61.68
CA ALA A 11 1.86 -7.33 -60.40
C ALA A 11 2.57 -6.51 -59.31
N ALA A 12 1.81 -5.65 -58.64
CA ALA A 12 2.25 -4.94 -57.45
C ALA A 12 2.77 -5.99 -56.47
N GLN A 13 4.08 -5.98 -56.24
CA GLN A 13 4.71 -6.77 -55.20
C GLN A 13 4.08 -6.30 -53.88
N ALA A 14 3.17 -7.10 -53.34
CA ALA A 14 2.70 -6.94 -51.98
C ALA A 14 3.94 -7.10 -51.10
N GLN A 15 4.42 -5.97 -50.60
CA GLN A 15 5.49 -5.92 -49.61
C GLN A 15 4.98 -6.73 -48.43
N GLU A 16 5.56 -7.93 -48.23
CA GLU A 16 5.33 -8.71 -47.03
C GLU A 16 5.57 -7.79 -45.83
N PRO A 17 4.67 -7.77 -44.83
CA PRO A 17 4.87 -6.92 -43.67
C PRO A 17 6.25 -7.25 -43.07
N GLU A 18 7.16 -6.26 -43.07
CA GLU A 18 8.50 -6.40 -42.48
C GLU A 18 8.33 -7.07 -41.13
N SER A 19 8.85 -8.31 -41.00
CA SER A 19 8.76 -9.04 -39.75
C SER A 19 9.50 -8.22 -38.70
N PRO A 20 8.80 -7.67 -37.69
CA PRO A 20 9.45 -6.90 -36.64
C PRO A 20 10.62 -7.70 -36.04
N GLY A 21 11.82 -7.13 -36.12
CA GLY A 21 13.05 -7.84 -35.77
C GLY A 21 13.06 -8.32 -34.32
N THR A 22 13.39 -9.60 -34.13
CA THR A 22 13.67 -10.17 -32.80
C THR A 22 15.11 -9.89 -32.42
N LEU A 23 15.33 -9.33 -31.23
CA LEU A 23 16.66 -9.16 -30.63
C LEU A 23 16.88 -10.27 -29.59
N THR A 24 17.88 -11.12 -29.80
CA THR A 24 18.21 -12.22 -28.87
C THR A 24 19.61 -12.03 -28.29
N THR A 25 19.71 -12.10 -26.96
CA THR A 25 20.98 -12.08 -26.24
C THR A 25 21.69 -13.43 -26.35
N VAL A 26 23.00 -13.47 -26.10
CA VAL A 26 23.78 -14.71 -26.04
C VAL A 26 23.25 -15.72 -25.01
N THR A 27 22.58 -15.22 -23.96
CA THR A 27 22.00 -16.04 -22.88
C THR A 27 20.58 -16.49 -23.17
N GLY A 28 20.01 -16.20 -24.35
CA GLY A 28 18.68 -16.67 -24.76
C GLY A 28 17.51 -15.73 -24.42
N ILE A 29 17.75 -14.61 -23.71
CA ILE A 29 16.71 -13.57 -23.55
C ILE A 29 16.38 -13.00 -24.92
N SER A 30 15.10 -12.88 -25.26
CA SER A 30 14.66 -12.31 -26.53
C SER A 30 13.63 -11.20 -26.34
N ALA A 31 13.75 -10.15 -27.15
CA ALA A 31 12.79 -9.06 -27.27
C ALA A 31 12.22 -9.05 -28.69
N SER A 32 10.89 -9.03 -28.82
CA SER A 32 10.20 -8.98 -30.10
C SER A 32 9.02 -8.01 -30.06
N ILE A 33 8.67 -7.47 -31.23
CA ILE A 33 7.40 -6.76 -31.42
C ILE A 33 6.53 -7.69 -32.28
N THR A 34 5.26 -7.85 -31.95
CA THR A 34 4.31 -8.53 -32.84
C THR A 34 3.19 -7.58 -33.19
N ARG A 35 2.87 -7.47 -34.48
CA ARG A 35 1.69 -6.72 -34.94
C ARG A 35 0.53 -7.70 -35.18
N SER A 36 -0.59 -7.45 -34.52
CA SER A 36 -1.84 -8.20 -34.76
C SER A 36 -2.53 -7.71 -36.04
N ALA A 37 -3.53 -8.46 -36.50
CA ALA A 37 -4.37 -8.08 -37.64
C ALA A 37 -5.17 -6.78 -37.46
N LEU A 38 -5.28 -6.27 -36.22
CA LEU A 38 -5.96 -5.01 -35.88
C LEU A 38 -4.97 -3.87 -35.61
N ASP A 39 -3.76 -3.94 -36.16
CA ASP A 39 -2.65 -2.99 -35.94
C ASP A 39 -2.22 -2.81 -34.47
N ALA A 40 -2.71 -3.65 -33.54
CA ALA A 40 -2.18 -3.68 -32.19
C ALA A 40 -0.73 -4.19 -32.20
N GLU A 41 0.15 -3.51 -31.49
CA GLU A 41 1.56 -3.88 -31.33
C GLU A 41 1.79 -4.38 -29.91
N VAL A 42 2.50 -5.49 -29.79
CA VAL A 42 2.89 -6.08 -28.51
C VAL A 42 4.40 -6.15 -28.47
N LEU A 43 5.01 -5.35 -27.60
CA LEU A 43 6.44 -5.47 -27.26
C LEU A 43 6.57 -6.49 -26.13
N ARG A 44 7.31 -7.58 -26.39
CA ARG A 44 7.48 -8.69 -25.45
C ARG A 44 8.96 -8.96 -25.22
N VAL A 45 9.34 -9.15 -23.96
CA VAL A 45 10.68 -9.63 -23.56
C VAL A 45 10.50 -10.92 -22.78
N VAL A 46 11.20 -11.97 -23.18
CA VAL A 46 11.20 -13.28 -22.51
C VAL A 46 12.60 -13.74 -22.14
N ASP A 47 12.69 -14.57 -21.10
CA ASP A 47 13.93 -15.28 -20.76
C ASP A 47 14.23 -16.44 -21.74
N ALA A 48 15.32 -17.16 -21.47
CA ALA A 48 15.78 -18.29 -22.27
C ALA A 48 14.79 -19.48 -22.30
N ASP A 49 13.95 -19.60 -21.27
CA ASP A 49 12.91 -20.63 -21.15
C ASP A 49 11.58 -20.17 -21.78
N GLY A 50 11.53 -18.97 -22.35
CA GLY A 50 10.33 -18.38 -22.96
C GLY A 50 9.34 -17.74 -21.97
N ARG A 51 9.73 -17.59 -20.70
CA ARG A 51 8.90 -16.98 -19.65
C ARG A 51 8.93 -15.46 -19.79
N LEU A 52 7.82 -14.81 -19.48
CA LEU A 52 7.68 -13.37 -19.64
C LEU A 52 8.53 -12.60 -18.61
N LEU A 53 9.25 -11.57 -19.07
CA LEU A 53 9.95 -10.60 -18.23
C LEU A 53 9.34 -9.19 -18.34
N PHE A 54 8.87 -8.83 -19.54
CA PHE A 54 8.22 -7.54 -19.81
C PHE A 54 7.22 -7.68 -20.97
N GLU A 55 6.06 -7.03 -20.84
CA GLU A 55 5.12 -6.85 -21.95
C GLU A 55 4.56 -5.43 -21.97
N HIS A 56 4.41 -4.85 -23.15
CA HIS A 56 3.54 -3.69 -23.38
C HIS A 56 2.62 -3.95 -24.56
N ASN A 57 1.32 -3.83 -24.35
CA ASN A 57 0.30 -4.04 -25.38
C ASN A 57 -0.42 -2.71 -25.68
N THR A 58 -0.33 -2.22 -26.91
CA THR A 58 -0.86 -0.90 -27.28
C THR A 58 -2.39 -0.85 -27.35
N SER A 59 -3.05 -1.99 -27.56
CA SER A 59 -4.52 -2.07 -27.59
C SER A 59 -5.14 -2.04 -26.20
N THR A 60 -4.58 -2.79 -25.25
CA THR A 60 -5.07 -2.83 -23.86
C THR A 60 -4.47 -1.70 -23.02
N ARG A 61 -3.35 -1.10 -23.48
CA ARG A 61 -2.54 -0.11 -22.76
C ARG A 61 -2.01 -0.63 -21.42
N VAL A 62 -1.83 -1.94 -21.33
CA VAL A 62 -1.27 -2.61 -20.15
C VAL A 62 0.22 -2.81 -20.36
N THR A 63 0.99 -2.50 -19.31
CA THR A 63 2.40 -2.85 -19.20
C THR A 63 2.58 -3.79 -18.01
N VAL A 64 3.31 -4.88 -18.21
CA VAL A 64 3.61 -5.87 -17.17
C VAL A 64 5.12 -6.03 -17.05
N ILE A 65 5.62 -6.03 -15.81
CA ILE A 65 7.01 -6.40 -15.48
C ILE A 65 6.92 -7.63 -14.58
N VAL A 66 7.66 -8.68 -14.91
CA VAL A 66 7.61 -9.96 -14.19
C VAL A 66 9.03 -10.41 -13.88
N ALA A 67 9.24 -10.86 -12.64
CA ALA A 67 10.41 -11.66 -12.26
C ALA A 67 9.88 -13.10 -12.03
N PRO A 68 9.85 -13.95 -13.06
CA PRO A 68 9.25 -15.28 -12.96
C PRO A 68 10.02 -16.19 -12.01
N GLU A 69 11.32 -15.95 -11.85
CA GLU A 69 12.19 -16.56 -10.85
C GLU A 69 13.03 -15.45 -10.21
N GLY A 70 13.09 -15.42 -8.88
CA GLY A 70 13.86 -14.42 -8.12
C GLY A 70 13.11 -13.14 -7.78
N ASP A 71 13.87 -12.07 -7.53
CA ASP A 71 13.37 -10.83 -6.95
C ASP A 71 13.29 -9.67 -7.97
N LEU A 72 12.26 -8.83 -7.85
CA LEU A 72 12.18 -7.55 -8.55
C LEU A 72 12.68 -6.41 -7.64
N GLU A 73 13.72 -5.72 -8.06
CA GLU A 73 14.30 -4.60 -7.29
C GLU A 73 14.20 -3.26 -8.01
N LEU A 74 13.75 -2.23 -7.29
CA LEU A 74 13.78 -0.83 -7.74
C LEU A 74 14.82 -0.06 -6.93
N ARG A 75 15.97 0.27 -7.54
CA ARG A 75 17.10 0.92 -6.85
C ARG A 75 17.37 2.33 -7.41
N ALA A 76 17.51 3.31 -6.51
CA ALA A 76 17.94 4.68 -6.84
C ALA A 76 19.05 5.14 -5.88
N PRO A 77 20.28 4.59 -5.95
CA PRO A 77 21.33 4.75 -4.93
C PRO A 77 21.80 6.18 -4.69
N ARG A 78 21.57 7.09 -5.65
CA ARG A 78 21.85 8.53 -5.53
C ARG A 78 20.64 9.38 -5.93
N GLY A 79 19.43 8.82 -5.81
CA GLY A 79 18.22 9.42 -6.37
C GLY A 79 16.96 9.09 -5.59
N LYS A 80 15.81 9.18 -6.27
CA LYS A 80 14.49 8.94 -5.71
C LYS A 80 13.70 7.99 -6.62
N VAL A 81 12.92 7.10 -6.03
CA VAL A 81 11.86 6.36 -6.74
C VAL A 81 10.55 7.09 -6.45
N LYS A 82 9.87 7.59 -7.51
CA LYS A 82 8.56 8.23 -7.40
C LYS A 82 7.52 7.38 -8.12
N ILE A 83 6.48 6.96 -7.40
CA ILE A 83 5.32 6.28 -7.96
C ILE A 83 4.16 7.27 -7.94
N VAL A 84 3.53 7.50 -9.08
CA VAL A 84 2.36 8.39 -9.23
C VAL A 84 1.31 7.64 -10.01
N ALA A 85 0.12 7.52 -9.44
CA ALA A 85 -1.03 6.90 -10.07
C ALA A 85 -2.25 7.83 -9.96
N ALA A 86 -3.07 7.86 -11.00
CA ALA A 86 -4.27 8.69 -11.04
C ALA A 86 -5.45 8.06 -10.29
N GLU A 87 -5.56 6.73 -10.33
CA GLU A 87 -6.71 5.99 -9.78
C GLU A 87 -6.35 5.27 -8.48
N GLY A 88 -5.25 4.51 -8.46
CA GLY A 88 -4.88 3.73 -7.28
C GLY A 88 -3.46 3.15 -7.34
N PHE A 89 -3.00 2.70 -6.18
CA PHE A 89 -1.77 1.95 -5.99
C PHE A 89 -2.06 0.80 -5.03
N GLU A 90 -1.87 -0.43 -5.48
CA GLU A 90 -2.13 -1.64 -4.72
C GLU A 90 -0.83 -2.39 -4.44
N LEU A 91 -0.73 -2.94 -3.23
CA LEU A 91 0.38 -3.79 -2.80
C LEU A 91 -0.21 -5.02 -2.12
N ASP A 92 -0.10 -6.16 -2.78
CA ASP A 92 -0.51 -7.46 -2.26
C ASP A 92 0.74 -8.30 -2.00
N THR A 93 1.01 -8.57 -0.73
CA THR A 93 2.14 -9.39 -0.31
C THR A 93 1.85 -10.02 1.05
N PRO A 94 2.26 -11.28 1.29
CA PRO A 94 2.22 -11.87 2.62
C PRO A 94 3.10 -11.14 3.64
N SER A 95 4.14 -10.41 3.19
CA SER A 95 5.08 -9.71 4.06
C SER A 95 5.56 -8.40 3.46
N LEU A 96 5.47 -7.33 4.26
CA LEU A 96 6.01 -6.00 3.94
C LEU A 96 7.04 -5.59 4.99
N HIS A 97 8.28 -5.38 4.54
CA HIS A 97 9.36 -4.82 5.34
C HIS A 97 9.68 -3.41 4.85
N ALA A 98 9.45 -2.40 5.67
CA ALA A 98 9.75 -1.01 5.35
C ALA A 98 10.57 -0.35 6.46
N LYS A 99 11.77 0.12 6.12
CA LYS A 99 12.59 0.96 7.00
C LYS A 99 12.42 2.40 6.57
N ILE A 100 11.59 3.13 7.31
CA ILE A 100 11.19 4.49 6.97
C ILE A 100 11.70 5.45 8.05
N GLY A 101 12.35 6.54 7.65
CA GLY A 101 12.74 7.63 8.56
C GLY A 101 11.55 8.53 8.91
N GLU A 102 10.81 8.97 7.90
CA GLU A 102 9.59 9.76 8.04
C GLU A 102 8.51 9.26 7.06
N ALA A 103 7.29 9.08 7.57
CA ALA A 103 6.12 8.71 6.78
C ALA A 103 5.03 9.77 6.95
N ARG A 104 4.50 10.28 5.84
CA ARG A 104 3.33 11.15 5.81
C ARG A 104 2.23 10.49 5.00
N VAL A 105 1.10 10.22 5.64
CA VAL A 105 -0.09 9.65 5.00
C VAL A 105 -1.20 10.68 5.08
N GLU A 106 -1.66 11.14 3.92
CA GLU A 106 -2.81 12.04 3.79
C GLU A 106 -3.92 11.30 3.06
N GLY A 107 -5.12 11.27 3.64
CA GLY A 107 -6.25 10.60 3.06
C GLY A 107 -7.53 10.87 3.85
N ARG A 108 -8.67 10.49 3.27
CA ARG A 108 -9.98 10.64 3.93
C ARG A 108 -10.24 9.57 4.98
N SER A 109 -9.70 8.37 4.79
CA SER A 109 -9.89 7.21 5.66
C SER A 109 -8.68 6.30 5.61
N LEU A 110 -8.33 5.70 6.75
CA LEU A 110 -7.35 4.63 6.87
C LEU A 110 -7.99 3.48 7.66
N SER A 111 -7.97 2.28 7.09
CA SER A 111 -8.38 1.05 7.77
C SER A 111 -7.18 0.12 7.85
N ALA A 112 -6.86 -0.34 9.06
CA ALA A 112 -5.74 -1.24 9.28
C ALA A 112 -6.07 -2.25 10.37
N THR A 113 -5.79 -3.51 10.09
CA THR A 113 -5.98 -4.63 11.02
C THR A 113 -4.64 -5.28 11.25
N PHE A 114 -4.25 -5.37 12.52
CA PHE A 114 -3.00 -6.00 12.94
C PHE A 114 -3.29 -6.97 14.07
N GLU A 115 -2.67 -8.15 14.05
CA GLU A 115 -2.72 -9.07 15.19
C GLU A 115 -1.95 -8.51 16.38
N ARG A 116 -0.84 -7.81 16.11
CA ARG A 116 0.01 -7.22 17.15
C ARG A 116 0.68 -5.95 16.65
N VAL A 117 0.59 -4.90 17.46
CA VAL A 117 1.36 -3.66 17.30
C VAL A 117 2.32 -3.53 18.49
N LYS A 118 3.61 -3.34 18.22
CA LYS A 118 4.60 -2.92 19.22
C LYS A 118 5.06 -1.52 18.85
N SER A 119 5.07 -0.62 19.81
CA SER A 119 5.41 0.78 19.59
C SER A 119 6.29 1.28 20.73
N ALA A 120 7.39 1.93 20.39
CA ALA A 120 8.24 2.67 21.32
C ALA A 120 8.24 4.13 20.85
N VAL A 121 7.37 4.94 21.43
CA VAL A 121 7.11 6.32 20.98
C VAL A 121 7.28 7.26 22.16
N GLY A 122 7.94 8.39 21.92
CA GLY A 122 8.12 9.45 22.93
C GLY A 122 6.83 10.24 23.20
N VAL A 123 6.09 10.60 22.14
CA VAL A 123 4.84 11.37 22.25
C VAL A 123 3.85 10.94 21.17
N ILE A 124 2.58 10.75 21.56
CA ILE A 124 1.46 10.59 20.63
C ILE A 124 0.55 11.80 20.80
N GLU A 125 0.47 12.64 19.78
CA GLU A 125 -0.50 13.74 19.72
C GLU A 125 -1.64 13.38 18.76
N THR A 126 -2.87 13.48 19.24
CA THR A 126 -4.07 13.19 18.44
C THR A 126 -5.00 14.39 18.43
N ARG A 127 -5.36 14.86 17.23
CA ARG A 127 -6.47 15.80 17.02
C ARG A 127 -7.61 15.04 16.37
N ALA A 128 -8.59 14.64 17.18
CA ALA A 128 -9.75 13.91 16.71
C ALA A 128 -11.01 14.42 17.41
N GLU A 129 -12.14 14.43 16.70
CA GLU A 129 -13.45 14.72 17.29
C GLU A 129 -13.89 13.60 18.24
N ARG A 130 -13.55 12.35 17.93
CA ARG A 130 -13.89 11.17 18.72
C ARG A 130 -12.82 10.10 18.62
N ILE A 131 -12.47 9.52 19.76
CA ILE A 131 -11.65 8.31 19.88
C ILE A 131 -12.52 7.25 20.54
N ILE A 132 -12.66 6.08 19.89
CA ILE A 132 -13.37 4.92 20.44
C ILE A 132 -12.37 3.79 20.58
N GLU A 133 -12.17 3.31 21.80
CA GLU A 133 -11.38 2.12 22.09
C GLU A 133 -12.30 1.04 22.65
N ARG A 134 -12.24 -0.17 22.08
CA ARG A 134 -12.97 -1.33 22.59
C ARG A 134 -11.98 -2.46 22.83
N ALA A 135 -11.54 -2.60 24.07
CA ALA A 135 -10.60 -3.62 24.49
C ALA A 135 -11.26 -4.59 25.49
N LYS A 136 -10.88 -5.88 25.43
CA LYS A 136 -11.28 -6.84 26.47
C LYS A 136 -10.58 -6.54 27.79
N ASN A 137 -9.28 -6.24 27.73
CA ASN A 137 -8.46 -5.84 28.87
C ASN A 137 -7.52 -4.71 28.43
N THR A 138 -7.37 -3.69 29.27
CA THR A 138 -6.38 -2.62 29.10
C THR A 138 -5.57 -2.52 30.39
N TYR A 139 -4.26 -2.70 30.31
CA TYR A 139 -3.33 -2.49 31.42
C TYR A 139 -2.43 -1.31 31.09
N ARG A 140 -2.32 -0.38 32.03
CA ARG A 140 -1.41 0.77 31.90
C ARG A 140 -0.56 0.85 33.15
N GLU A 141 0.73 0.62 32.97
CA GLU A 141 1.75 0.88 33.98
C GLU A 141 2.39 2.23 33.65
N VAL A 142 2.56 3.08 34.67
CA VAL A 142 3.11 4.42 34.51
C VAL A 142 4.09 4.65 35.64
N GLU A 143 5.34 4.96 35.30
CA GLU A 143 6.42 5.12 36.28
C GLU A 143 6.29 6.43 37.08
N GLU A 144 5.95 7.53 36.39
CA GLU A 144 5.89 8.86 37.02
C GLU A 144 4.47 9.41 37.16
N LEU A 145 3.86 9.85 36.06
CA LEU A 145 2.59 10.58 36.09
C LEU A 145 1.62 10.12 35.00
N SER A 146 0.46 9.64 35.44
CA SER A 146 -0.72 9.48 34.59
C SER A 146 -1.70 10.61 34.92
N GLN A 147 -1.78 11.63 34.07
CA GLN A 147 -2.72 12.74 34.24
C GLN A 147 -3.72 12.81 33.09
N THR A 148 -5.02 12.81 33.44
CA THR A 148 -6.09 13.11 32.48
C THR A 148 -6.60 14.52 32.72
N ARG A 149 -6.51 15.38 31.71
CA ARG A 149 -7.15 16.71 31.70
C ARG A 149 -8.34 16.66 30.75
N ALA A 150 -9.55 16.74 31.30
CA ALA A 150 -10.78 16.66 30.52
C ALA A 150 -11.82 17.66 31.07
N GLY A 151 -12.70 18.16 30.20
CA GLY A 151 -13.84 18.98 30.63
C GLY A 151 -14.85 18.19 31.46
N ARG A 152 -15.08 16.92 31.10
CA ARG A 152 -15.89 15.96 31.87
C ARG A 152 -15.22 14.60 31.84
N LEU A 153 -15.03 13.99 33.01
CA LEU A 153 -14.60 12.61 33.17
C LEU A 153 -15.76 11.77 33.71
N ARG A 154 -16.05 10.63 33.10
CA ARG A 154 -17.03 9.66 33.59
C ARG A 154 -16.39 8.28 33.58
N LEU A 155 -16.33 7.65 34.75
CA LEU A 155 -15.92 6.26 34.90
C LEU A 155 -17.18 5.41 35.13
N VAL A 156 -17.32 4.33 34.38
CA VAL A 156 -18.41 3.36 34.52
C VAL A 156 -17.75 1.99 34.58
N ALA A 157 -18.04 1.24 35.64
CA ALA A 157 -17.59 -0.13 35.80
C ALA A 157 -18.79 -1.03 36.07
N GLU A 158 -18.82 -2.21 35.48
CA GLU A 158 -19.90 -3.18 35.70
C GLU A 158 -19.82 -3.83 37.07
N LYS A 159 -18.59 -4.02 37.60
CA LYS A 159 -18.34 -4.75 38.85
C LYS A 159 -17.76 -3.87 39.94
N THR A 160 -16.54 -3.38 39.73
CA THR A 160 -15.78 -2.72 40.81
C THR A 160 -14.86 -1.65 40.24
N VAL A 161 -14.78 -0.52 40.94
CA VAL A 161 -13.70 0.47 40.81
C VAL A 161 -12.87 0.38 42.08
N SER A 162 -11.56 0.17 41.94
CA SER A 162 -10.61 0.18 43.06
C SER A 162 -9.56 1.25 42.83
N LEU A 163 -9.25 2.03 43.88
CA LEU A 163 -8.29 3.13 43.87
C LEU A 163 -7.34 2.90 45.04
N LEU A 164 -6.09 2.54 44.75
CA LEU A 164 -5.06 2.33 45.76
C LEU A 164 -3.96 3.36 45.60
N GLY A 165 -3.45 3.85 46.73
CA GLY A 165 -2.30 4.74 46.77
C GLY A 165 -1.96 5.09 48.22
N GLN A 166 -0.74 5.58 48.45
CA GLN A 166 -0.32 6.05 49.77
C GLN A 166 -1.20 7.21 50.27
N ARG A 167 -1.67 8.07 49.35
CA ARG A 167 -2.58 9.18 49.65
C ARG A 167 -3.57 9.37 48.52
N ALA A 168 -4.87 9.33 48.83
CA ALA A 168 -5.94 9.69 47.92
C ALA A 168 -6.52 11.06 48.28
N VAL A 169 -6.75 11.91 47.28
CA VAL A 169 -7.32 13.25 47.46
C VAL A 169 -8.42 13.46 46.44
N VAL A 170 -9.65 13.64 46.90
CA VAL A 170 -10.81 14.03 46.08
C VAL A 170 -11.20 15.45 46.47
N LYS A 171 -11.16 16.38 45.52
CA LYS A 171 -11.52 17.78 45.72
C LYS A 171 -12.61 18.17 44.73
N ALA A 172 -13.65 18.83 45.22
CA ALA A 172 -14.66 19.50 44.40
C ALA A 172 -14.79 20.96 44.87
N LYS A 173 -15.17 21.86 43.96
CA LYS A 173 -15.50 23.25 44.31
C LYS A 173 -16.91 23.37 44.92
N GLU A 174 -17.80 22.51 44.43
CA GLU A 174 -19.19 22.42 44.87
C GLU A 174 -19.33 21.10 45.65
N ASP A 175 -20.08 20.13 45.14
CA ASP A 175 -20.45 18.94 45.89
C ASP A 175 -19.61 17.70 45.54
N VAL A 176 -19.37 16.87 46.56
CA VAL A 176 -18.98 15.47 46.39
C VAL A 176 -20.13 14.59 46.87
N LYS A 177 -20.66 13.76 45.98
CA LYS A 177 -21.76 12.84 46.28
C LYS A 177 -21.29 11.40 46.21
N ILE A 178 -21.34 10.71 47.35
CA ILE A 178 -21.03 9.28 47.47
C ILE A 178 -22.32 8.56 47.84
N LYS A 179 -22.65 7.50 47.11
CA LYS A 179 -23.84 6.67 47.34
C LYS A 179 -23.47 5.20 47.20
N GLY A 180 -24.01 4.39 48.10
CA GLY A 180 -23.92 2.93 48.07
C GLY A 180 -24.70 2.37 49.25
N ASP A 181 -24.98 1.07 49.22
CA ASP A 181 -25.70 0.39 50.30
C ASP A 181 -24.97 0.50 51.64
N LYS A 182 -23.63 0.52 51.60
CA LYS A 182 -22.75 0.75 52.75
C LYS A 182 -21.57 1.64 52.35
N VAL A 183 -21.25 2.60 53.22
CA VAL A 183 -20.06 3.46 53.10
C VAL A 183 -19.25 3.33 54.38
N TYR A 184 -18.04 2.79 54.24
CA TYR A 184 -17.11 2.64 55.35
C TYR A 184 -16.04 3.73 55.22
N LEU A 185 -15.91 4.54 56.25
CA LEU A 185 -14.84 5.55 56.40
C LEU A 185 -14.11 5.21 57.69
N ALA A 186 -12.80 5.01 57.61
CA ALA A 186 -11.92 4.70 58.73
C ALA A 186 -10.77 5.71 58.78
#